data_AF-A0A7S0ZJ27-F1
#
_entry.id   AF-A0A7S0ZJ27-F1
#
_cell.length_a   1.000
_cell.length_b   1.000
_cell.length_c   1.000
_cell.angle_alpha   90.00
_cell.angle_beta   90.00
_cell.angle_gamma   90.00
#
_symmetry.space_group_name_H-M   'P 1'
#
loop_
_entity.id
_entity.type
_entity.pdbx_description
1 polymer ?
#
loop_
_entity_poly.entity_id
_entity_poly.type
_entity_poly.pdbx_seq_one_letter_code
_entity_poly.pdbx_strand_id
1 'polypeptide(L)'
;MLVSLLRGRVRGVGQGGASCITNRIHVDDVIGILVLILENTVMQRGGIVDIVNVSDDCPATVESVQEFGDLLLYEAGLKDVRADTHQEKYINARDRKRKSKKVSNNKLKKLLTSDLKYPSYKEGLRAELERLLTQKMHNADIDEYDE
;
A
#
# COMPACT_ATOMS: atom_id res chain seq x y z
N MET A 1 -1.47 2.43 6.15
CA MET A 1 -2.46 3.42 5.66
C MET A 1 -3.79 3.27 6.39
N LEU A 2 -4.37 2.06 6.40
CA LEU A 2 -5.63 1.75 7.10
C LEU A 2 -5.64 2.22 8.57
N VAL A 3 -4.57 1.93 9.33
CA VAL A 3 -4.42 2.41 10.72
C VAL A 3 -4.54 3.94 10.85
N SER A 4 -4.05 4.70 9.86
CA SER A 4 -4.20 6.16 9.87
C SER A 4 -5.64 6.59 9.62
N LEU A 5 -6.29 5.99 8.61
CA LEU A 5 -7.70 6.24 8.29
C LEU A 5 -8.63 5.88 9.46
N LEU A 6 -8.37 4.75 10.11
CA LEU A 6 -9.09 4.29 11.30
C LEU A 6 -9.01 5.30 12.45
N ARG A 7 -7.86 5.98 12.60
CA ARG A 7 -7.64 7.03 13.60
C ARG A 7 -8.15 8.41 13.17
N GLY A 8 -8.98 8.48 12.11
CA GLY A 8 -9.47 9.73 11.54
C GLY A 8 -8.39 10.59 10.88
N ARG A 9 -7.18 10.06 10.68
CA ARG A 9 -6.08 10.77 10.03
C ARG A 9 -6.10 10.50 8.53
N VAL A 10 -6.70 11.42 7.79
CA VAL A 10 -6.54 11.48 6.34
C VAL A 10 -5.27 12.29 6.05
N ARG A 11 -4.41 11.81 5.14
CA ARG A 11 -3.37 12.68 4.61
C ARG A 11 -4.09 13.76 3.82
N GLY A 12 -4.06 15.00 4.33
CA GLY A 12 -4.53 16.16 3.58
C GLY A 12 -3.83 16.17 2.24
N VAL A 13 -4.62 16.18 1.16
CA VAL A 13 -4.07 16.24 -0.18
C VAL A 13 -4.17 17.69 -0.62
N GLY A 14 -3.01 18.36 -0.77
CA GLY A 14 -2.99 19.73 -1.25
C GLY A 14 -3.73 19.88 -2.57
N GLN A 15 -4.19 21.09 -2.89
CA GLN A 15 -4.73 21.43 -4.21
C GLN A 15 -3.73 20.99 -5.31
N GLY A 16 -4.09 19.96 -6.09
CA GLY A 16 -3.23 19.30 -7.09
C GLY A 16 -2.58 17.97 -6.67
N GLY A 17 -2.54 17.64 -5.37
CA GLY A 17 -2.05 16.37 -4.86
C GLY A 17 -3.09 15.24 -4.92
N ALA A 18 -4.39 15.56 -4.86
CA ALA A 18 -5.47 14.56 -4.91
C ALA A 18 -5.44 13.79 -6.24
N SER A 19 -5.19 14.51 -7.34
CA SER A 19 -4.99 13.97 -8.68
C SER A 19 -3.57 13.42 -8.94
N CYS A 20 -2.68 13.45 -7.95
CA CYS A 20 -1.33 12.89 -8.08
C CYS A 20 -1.41 11.37 -8.06
N ILE A 21 -0.77 10.75 -9.05
CA ILE A 21 -0.65 9.30 -9.15
C ILE A 21 0.37 8.84 -8.12
N THR A 22 -0.01 7.81 -7.38
CA THR A 22 0.87 7.04 -6.52
C THR A 22 0.96 5.62 -7.07
N ASN A 23 2.18 5.13 -7.15
CA ASN A 23 2.44 3.70 -7.34
C ASN A 23 2.53 3.08 -5.94
N ARG A 24 2.01 1.88 -5.75
CA ARG A 24 2.05 1.15 -4.47
C ARG A 24 2.70 -0.21 -4.71
N ILE A 25 3.08 -0.88 -3.62
CA ILE A 25 3.40 -2.30 -3.63
C ILE A 25 3.16 -2.81 -2.22
N HIS A 26 2.68 -4.05 -2.09
CA HIS A 26 2.54 -4.68 -0.79
C HIS A 26 3.91 -5.07 -0.21
N VAL A 27 4.03 -5.04 1.12
CA VAL A 27 5.33 -5.32 1.79
C VAL A 27 5.80 -6.76 1.53
N ASP A 28 4.91 -7.74 1.56
CA ASP A 28 5.25 -9.14 1.24
C ASP A 28 5.87 -9.28 -0.15
N ASP A 29 5.33 -8.57 -1.15
CA ASP A 29 5.88 -8.61 -2.50
C ASP A 29 7.27 -7.98 -2.55
N VAL A 30 7.50 -6.87 -1.82
CA VAL A 30 8.84 -6.27 -1.70
C VAL A 30 9.85 -7.27 -1.13
N ILE A 31 9.45 -7.98 -0.07
CA ILE A 31 10.32 -8.99 0.56
C ILE A 31 10.57 -10.17 -0.39
N GLY A 32 9.53 -10.70 -1.03
CA GLY A 32 9.66 -11.79 -1.99
C GLY A 32 10.57 -11.45 -3.16
N ILE A 33 10.43 -10.23 -3.72
CA ILE A 33 11.30 -9.71 -4.77
C ILE A 33 12.74 -9.60 -4.29
N LEU A 34 12.96 -9.07 -3.08
CA LEU A 34 14.31 -8.92 -2.53
C LEU A 34 15.00 -10.27 -2.35
N VAL A 35 14.30 -11.25 -1.77
CA VAL A 35 14.79 -12.63 -1.62
C VAL A 35 15.15 -13.22 -2.98
N LEU A 36 14.25 -13.11 -3.96
CA LEU A 36 14.47 -13.62 -5.32
C LEU A 36 15.69 -12.97 -5.99
N ILE A 37 15.87 -11.65 -5.84
CA ILE A 37 17.04 -10.94 -6.39
C ILE A 37 18.33 -11.43 -5.70
N LEU A 38 18.33 -11.55 -4.37
CA LEU A 38 19.50 -11.98 -3.62
C LEU A 38 19.90 -13.41 -3.98
N GLU A 39 18.94 -14.34 -4.05
CA GLU A 39 19.18 -15.72 -4.45
C GLU A 39 19.77 -15.80 -5.86
N ASN A 40 19.17 -15.09 -6.83
CA ASN A 40 19.70 -15.07 -8.20
C ASN A 40 21.10 -14.45 -8.29
N THR A 41 21.37 -13.38 -7.53
CA THR A 41 22.68 -12.69 -7.56
C THR A 41 23.79 -13.54 -6.94
N VAL A 42 23.49 -14.22 -5.82
CA VAL A 42 24.41 -15.16 -5.18
C VAL A 42 24.72 -16.35 -6.10
N MET A 43 23.72 -16.85 -6.83
CA MET A 43 23.89 -17.95 -7.79
C MET A 43 24.71 -17.55 -9.03
N GLN A 44 24.66 -16.28 -9.47
CA GLN A 44 25.29 -15.82 -10.72
C GLN A 44 26.79 -15.46 -10.60
N ARG A 45 27.45 -15.68 -9.44
CA ARG A 45 28.91 -15.49 -9.19
C ARG A 45 29.56 -14.32 -9.97
N GLY A 46 29.13 -13.10 -9.67
CA GLY A 46 29.73 -11.85 -10.22
C GLY A 46 28.72 -10.80 -10.71
N GLY A 47 27.43 -10.97 -10.36
CA GLY A 47 26.30 -10.36 -11.07
C GLY A 47 26.12 -8.85 -10.91
N ILE A 48 25.94 -8.18 -12.05
CA ILE A 48 25.29 -6.87 -12.14
C ILE A 48 23.79 -7.12 -11.95
N VAL A 49 23.22 -6.61 -10.85
CA VAL A 49 21.77 -6.57 -10.70
C VAL A 49 21.24 -5.42 -11.52
N ASP A 50 20.42 -5.75 -12.49
CA ASP A 50 19.79 -4.80 -13.37
C ASP A 50 18.82 -3.92 -12.55
N ILE A 51 18.88 -2.59 -12.70
CA ILE A 51 17.99 -1.70 -11.93
C ILE A 51 16.54 -1.94 -12.38
N VAL A 52 15.66 -2.30 -11.45
CA VAL A 52 14.23 -2.54 -11.69
C VAL A 52 13.35 -1.63 -10.84
N ASN A 53 12.20 -1.24 -11.38
CA ASN A 53 11.17 -0.55 -10.60
C ASN A 53 10.30 -1.57 -9.88
N VAL A 54 10.02 -1.30 -8.62
CA VAL A 54 9.18 -2.14 -7.77
C VAL A 54 7.86 -1.40 -7.52
N SER A 55 6.80 -1.83 -8.20
CA SER A 55 5.44 -1.34 -8.05
C SER A 55 4.43 -2.42 -8.42
N ASP A 56 3.20 -2.25 -7.94
CA ASP A 56 2.01 -2.96 -8.37
C ASP A 56 1.60 -2.56 -9.81
N ASP A 57 0.54 -3.19 -10.31
CA ASP A 57 0.00 -2.99 -11.65
C ASP A 57 -1.04 -1.89 -11.72
N CYS A 58 -1.40 -1.29 -10.58
CA CYS A 58 -2.51 -0.36 -10.46
C CYS A 58 -2.08 1.00 -9.90
N PRO A 59 -1.31 1.80 -10.69
CA PRO A 59 -1.11 3.20 -10.38
C PRO A 59 -2.45 3.91 -10.23
N ALA A 60 -2.65 4.55 -9.08
CA ALA A 60 -3.92 5.14 -8.70
C ALA A 60 -3.71 6.54 -8.11
N THR A 61 -4.75 7.36 -8.06
CA THR A 61 -4.68 8.64 -7.36
C THR A 61 -4.57 8.43 -5.86
N VAL A 62 -3.96 9.35 -5.13
CA VAL A 62 -3.94 9.28 -3.65
C VAL A 62 -5.37 9.21 -3.10
N GLU A 63 -6.29 9.97 -3.69
CA GLU A 63 -7.71 10.02 -3.35
C GLU A 63 -8.39 8.66 -3.52
N SER A 64 -8.31 8.04 -4.70
CA SER A 64 -8.94 6.72 -4.94
C SER A 64 -8.43 5.62 -4.02
N VAL A 65 -7.13 5.66 -3.68
CA VAL A 65 -6.54 4.73 -2.71
C VAL A 65 -7.11 4.99 -1.31
N GLN A 66 -7.24 6.25 -0.90
CA GLN A 66 -7.84 6.64 0.39
C GLN A 66 -9.32 6.25 0.47
N GLU A 67 -10.11 6.57 -0.55
CA GLU A 67 -11.52 6.22 -0.67
C GLU A 67 -11.74 4.72 -0.54
N PHE A 68 -10.93 3.91 -1.24
CA PHE A 68 -11.01 2.47 -1.14
C PHE A 68 -10.62 1.95 0.26
N GLY A 69 -9.60 2.55 0.89
CA GLY A 69 -9.24 2.21 2.27
C GLY A 69 -10.33 2.55 3.28
N ASP A 70 -11.00 3.69 3.13
CA ASP A 70 -12.12 4.09 3.97
C ASP A 70 -13.35 3.20 3.76
N LEU A 71 -13.62 2.82 2.51
CA LEU A 71 -14.64 1.85 2.15
C LEU A 71 -14.42 0.51 2.86
N LEU A 72 -13.20 -0.02 2.79
CA LEU A 72 -12.85 -1.29 3.43
C LEU A 72 -13.05 -1.25 4.95
N LEU A 73 -12.65 -0.17 5.61
CA LEU A 73 -12.82 -0.03 7.06
C LEU A 73 -14.29 0.06 7.47
N TYR A 74 -15.09 0.75 6.67
CA TYR A 74 -16.54 0.84 6.88
C TYR A 74 -17.22 -0.52 6.70
N GLU A 75 -16.91 -1.24 5.62
CA GLU A 75 -17.46 -2.59 5.35
C GLU A 75 -17.05 -3.61 6.43
N ALA A 76 -15.87 -3.44 7.03
CA ALA A 76 -15.40 -4.26 8.14
C ALA A 76 -16.00 -3.89 9.50
N GLY A 77 -16.89 -2.90 9.59
CA GLY A 77 -17.45 -2.41 10.85
C GLY A 77 -16.40 -1.76 11.77
N LEU A 78 -15.25 -1.37 11.24
CA LEU A 78 -14.18 -0.71 12.00
C LEU A 78 -14.35 0.81 12.04
N LYS A 79 -15.30 1.35 11.27
CA LYS A 79 -15.58 2.79 11.19
C LYS A 79 -17.09 3.00 11.00
N ASP A 80 -17.68 3.87 11.82
CA ASP A 80 -19.13 4.10 11.82
C ASP A 80 -19.64 4.85 10.58
N VAL A 81 -18.77 5.69 10.00
CA VAL A 81 -19.14 6.55 8.87
C VAL A 81 -18.05 6.51 7.82
N ARG A 82 -18.43 6.42 6.55
CA ARG A 82 -17.52 6.72 5.45
C ARG A 82 -17.06 8.16 5.61
N ALA A 83 -15.75 8.42 5.49
CA ALA A 83 -15.29 9.80 5.51
C ALA A 83 -15.95 10.54 4.35
N ASP A 84 -16.56 11.69 4.63
CA ASP A 84 -16.90 12.62 3.57
C ASP A 84 -15.56 13.06 2.95
N THR A 85 -15.39 12.88 1.65
CA THR A 85 -14.12 13.07 0.90
C THR A 85 -13.65 14.53 0.90
N HIS A 86 -14.31 15.39 1.67
CA HIS A 86 -14.11 16.83 1.78
C HIS A 86 -13.39 17.26 3.08
N GLN A 87 -12.39 16.51 3.57
CA GLN A 87 -11.47 17.09 4.56
C GLN A 87 -10.57 18.15 3.90
N GLU A 88 -10.37 19.27 4.60
CA GLU A 88 -9.69 20.48 4.13
C GLU A 88 -8.39 20.17 3.37
N LYS A 89 -8.34 20.62 2.11
CA LYS A 89 -7.19 20.50 1.22
C LYS A 89 -6.06 21.41 1.70
N TYR A 90 -5.31 21.00 2.71
CA TYR A 90 -4.14 21.75 3.16
C TYR A 90 -3.01 21.63 2.14
N ILE A 91 -2.62 22.76 1.55
CA ILE A 91 -1.48 22.81 0.62
C ILE A 91 -0.20 22.95 1.43
N ASN A 92 0.53 21.86 1.64
CA ASN A 92 1.91 21.97 2.10
C ASN A 92 2.84 22.30 0.90
N ALA A 93 3.93 23.03 1.14
CA ALA A 93 4.85 23.45 0.09
C ALA A 93 5.59 22.28 -0.62
N ARG A 94 5.62 21.09 0.01
CA ARG A 94 6.21 19.87 -0.56
C ARG A 94 5.34 19.27 -1.66
N ASP A 95 4.02 19.30 -1.49
CA ASP A 95 3.06 18.76 -2.46
C ASP A 95 3.05 19.57 -3.76
N ARG A 96 3.26 20.90 -3.69
CA ARG A 96 3.37 21.76 -4.89
C ARG A 96 4.55 21.41 -5.82
N LYS A 97 5.62 20.82 -5.28
CA LYS A 97 6.83 20.48 -6.04
C LYS A 97 6.87 19.02 -6.50
N ARG A 98 5.89 18.20 -6.08
CA ARG A 98 5.92 16.76 -6.33
C ARG A 98 5.43 16.45 -7.74
N LYS A 99 6.36 16.12 -8.64
CA LYS A 99 6.01 15.57 -9.96
C LYS A 99 5.43 14.17 -9.78
N SER A 100 4.18 14.00 -10.21
CA SER A 100 3.51 12.70 -10.33
C SER A 100 4.09 11.93 -11.52
N LYS A 101 4.57 10.70 -11.33
CA LYS A 101 4.98 9.81 -12.42
C LYS A 101 4.38 8.43 -12.23
N LYS A 102 3.74 7.92 -13.28
CA LYS A 102 3.40 6.51 -13.41
C LYS A 102 4.70 5.73 -13.67
N VAL A 103 4.91 4.68 -12.89
CA VAL A 103 6.10 3.83 -13.00
C VAL A 103 5.66 2.48 -13.59
N SER A 104 6.46 1.93 -14.50
CA SER A 104 6.24 0.59 -15.05
C SER A 104 7.11 -0.43 -14.32
N ASN A 105 6.51 -1.56 -13.95
CA ASN A 105 7.16 -2.72 -13.37
C ASN A 105 7.48 -3.82 -14.41
N ASN A 106 7.37 -3.54 -15.72
CA ASN A 106 7.56 -4.54 -16.77
C ASN A 106 8.93 -5.23 -16.70
N LYS A 107 9.98 -4.51 -16.30
CA LYS A 107 11.32 -5.09 -16.14
C LYS A 107 11.38 -6.06 -14.97
N LEU A 108 10.72 -5.73 -13.85
CA LEU A 108 10.56 -6.64 -12.72
C LEU A 108 9.78 -7.89 -13.12
N LYS A 109 8.66 -7.75 -13.86
CA LYS A 109 7.87 -8.90 -14.29
C LYS A 109 8.61 -9.87 -15.21
N LYS A 110 9.57 -9.38 -16.00
CA LYS A 110 10.44 -10.25 -16.81
C LYS A 110 11.44 -11.03 -15.96
N LEU A 111 11.81 -10.50 -14.79
CA LEU A 111 12.67 -11.16 -13.82
C LEU A 111 11.89 -12.16 -12.97
N LEU A 112 10.64 -11.84 -12.64
CA LEU A 112 9.76 -12.74 -11.91
C LEU A 112 9.31 -13.90 -12.79
N THR A 113 9.35 -15.11 -12.25
CA THR A 113 8.77 -16.30 -12.89
C THR A 113 7.26 -16.43 -12.64
N SER A 114 6.68 -15.56 -11.79
CA SER A 114 5.28 -15.54 -11.40
C SER A 114 4.77 -14.11 -11.18
N ASP A 115 3.46 -13.91 -11.20
CA ASP A 115 2.85 -12.63 -10.86
C ASP A 115 3.07 -12.24 -9.39
N LEU A 116 2.90 -10.94 -9.09
CA LEU A 116 2.89 -10.42 -7.72
C LEU A 116 1.75 -11.07 -6.93
N LYS A 117 1.98 -11.36 -5.65
CA LYS A 117 0.94 -11.87 -4.74
C LYS A 117 -0.19 -10.85 -4.59
N TYR A 118 0.15 -9.56 -4.60
CA TYR A 118 -0.81 -8.45 -4.54
C TYR A 118 -0.63 -7.53 -5.76
N PRO A 119 -1.26 -7.84 -6.91
CA PRO A 119 -1.04 -7.12 -8.16
C PRO A 119 -1.64 -5.70 -8.15
N SER A 120 -2.54 -5.37 -7.22
CA SER A 120 -2.99 -4.00 -7.01
C SER A 120 -3.04 -3.62 -5.52
N TYR A 121 -3.05 -2.32 -5.27
CA TYR A 121 -3.32 -1.77 -3.95
C TYR A 121 -4.63 -2.29 -3.32
N LYS A 122 -5.60 -2.76 -4.13
CA LYS A 122 -6.87 -3.28 -3.60
C LYS A 122 -6.68 -4.62 -2.92
N GLU A 123 -6.00 -5.57 -3.55
CA GLU A 123 -5.68 -6.86 -2.92
C GLU A 123 -4.75 -6.65 -1.72
N GLY A 124 -3.74 -5.78 -1.87
CA GLY A 124 -2.81 -5.47 -0.78
C GLY A 124 -3.49 -4.84 0.45
N LEU A 125 -4.45 -3.94 0.26
CA LEU A 125 -5.21 -3.36 1.38
C LEU A 125 -6.18 -4.35 2.02
N ARG A 126 -6.79 -5.26 1.25
CA ARG A 126 -7.63 -6.32 1.82
C ARG A 126 -6.83 -7.27 2.70
N ALA A 127 -5.66 -7.71 2.24
CA ALA A 127 -4.78 -8.58 3.03
C ALA A 127 -4.30 -7.91 4.33
N GLU A 128 -3.97 -6.61 4.27
CA GLU A 128 -3.58 -5.89 5.48
C GLU A 128 -4.78 -5.68 6.43
N LEU A 129 -6.01 -5.54 5.92
CA LEU A 129 -7.21 -5.51 6.75
C LEU A 129 -7.43 -6.86 7.47
N GLU A 130 -7.35 -7.97 6.74
CA GLU A 130 -7.46 -9.32 7.32
C GLU A 130 -6.42 -9.51 8.43
N ARG A 131 -5.16 -9.13 8.18
CA ARG A 131 -4.09 -9.18 9.17
C ARG A 131 -4.40 -8.36 10.43
N LEU A 132 -4.98 -7.16 10.27
CA LEU A 132 -5.39 -6.32 11.41
C LEU A 132 -6.52 -6.95 12.22
N LEU A 133 -7.49 -7.60 11.55
CA LEU A 133 -8.59 -8.30 12.21
C LEU A 133 -8.07 -9.51 13.00
N THR A 134 -7.20 -10.32 12.40
CA THR A 134 -6.57 -11.46 13.09
C THR A 134 -5.77 -11.02 14.31
N GLN A 135 -5.00 -9.93 14.21
CA GLN A 135 -4.26 -9.38 15.36
C GLN A 135 -5.18 -8.90 16.48
N LYS A 136 -6.32 -8.28 16.14
CA LYS A 136 -7.31 -7.86 17.14
C LYS A 136 -7.94 -9.04 17.88
N MET A 137 -8.30 -10.11 17.16
CA MET A 137 -8.84 -11.32 17.77
C MET A 137 -7.83 -11.93 18.74
N HIS A 138 -6.58 -12.09 18.30
CA HIS A 138 -5.52 -12.63 19.14
C HIS A 138 -5.27 -11.83 20.42
N ASN A 139 -5.37 -10.49 20.35
CA ASN A 139 -5.20 -9.65 21.53
C ASN A 139 -6.41 -9.74 22.49
N ALA A 140 -7.64 -9.83 21.97
CA ALA A 140 -8.83 -10.00 22.80
C ALA A 140 -8.83 -11.32 23.57
N ASP A 141 -8.30 -12.39 22.94
CA ASP A 141 -8.15 -13.71 23.58
C ASP A 141 -7.09 -13.72 24.69
N ILE A 142 -6.20 -12.73 24.78
CA ILE A 142 -5.18 -12.63 25.86
C ILE A 142 -5.76 -11.86 27.05
N ASP A 143 -6.53 -10.81 26.81
CA ASP A 143 -7.13 -9.97 27.86
C ASP A 143 -8.21 -10.73 28.66
N GLU A 144 -8.80 -11.80 28.12
CA GLU A 144 -9.83 -12.63 28.79
C GLU A 144 -9.26 -13.63 29.83
N TYR A 145 -7.93 -13.80 29.92
CA TYR A 145 -7.27 -14.73 30.86
C TYR A 145 -6.52 -14.04 32.01
N ASP A 146 -6.55 -12.70 32.08
CA ASP A 146 -5.90 -11.90 33.12
C ASP A 146 -6.90 -11.31 34.16
N GLU A 147 -8.15 -11.77 34.20
CA GLU A 147 -9.14 -11.52 35.28
C GLU A 147 -9.30 -12.73 36.23
#